data_AF-A0AAV7X3J8-F1
#
_entry.id   AF-A0AAV7X3J8-F1
#
_cell.length_a   1.000
_cell.length_b   1.000
_cell.length_c   1.000
_cell.angle_alpha   90.00
_cell.angle_beta   90.00
_cell.angle_gamma   90.00
#
_symmetry.space_group_name_H-M   'P 1'
#
loop_
_entity.id
_entity.type
_entity.pdbx_description
1 polymer ?
#
loop_
_entity_poly.entity_id
_entity_poly.type
_entity_poly.pdbx_seq_one_letter_code
_entity_poly.pdbx_strand_id
1 'polypeptide(L)'
;MHVNCSSQIVDEKKGSNIQRICSSCNFSKEHSMTLLTMLEIDGGMLQDAHLNRASLMLRKQFPDIGSLHTTLYVQALESFGDLKYDPVSKDTDCIQFMYTGRKHWVTCTIEKGGVTPVILDSYAALGTTSETETQLAMLMNCQTEAFQLTFPSCAQQTVGDNCGLFAIAHATHFAFTRRIEFVNFDEEKLRQHWNDCILKGVLTCLPTKHGKKKASKLRHSLTSVYCTCRLPQHYDSSKMYGCEECSEWYHPRRVNLLEPPEGDYICESCSGNKQG
;
A
#
# COMPACT_ATOMS: atom_id res chain seq x y z
N MET A 1 36.49 -5.00 -7.41
CA MET A 1 37.40 -3.87 -7.08
C MET A 1 37.14 -2.75 -8.08
N HIS A 2 36.72 -1.57 -7.62
CA HIS A 2 36.51 -0.42 -8.51
C HIS A 2 37.85 0.26 -8.83
N VAL A 3 38.02 0.64 -10.10
CA VAL A 3 39.18 1.36 -10.63
C VAL A 3 39.18 2.79 -10.07
N ASN A 4 39.86 2.98 -8.92
CA ASN A 4 40.37 4.23 -8.32
C ASN A 4 40.55 4.17 -6.79
N CYS A 5 40.39 3.01 -6.15
CA CYS A 5 40.61 2.90 -4.71
C CYS A 5 42.05 2.47 -4.38
N SER A 6 43.04 3.30 -4.70
CA SER A 6 44.40 3.15 -4.17
C SER A 6 45.19 4.46 -4.25
N SER A 7 45.22 5.19 -3.15
CA SER A 7 46.40 5.95 -2.72
C SER A 7 46.27 6.19 -1.22
N GLN A 8 47.08 5.46 -0.45
CA GLN A 8 47.33 5.79 0.95
C GLN A 8 47.98 7.17 0.97
N ILE A 9 47.28 8.18 1.48
CA ILE A 9 47.91 9.43 1.88
C ILE A 9 48.25 9.26 3.36
N VAL A 10 49.53 9.02 3.65
CA VAL A 10 50.05 8.95 5.02
C VAL A 10 50.34 10.38 5.46
N ASP A 11 49.67 10.85 6.52
CA ASP A 11 50.03 12.10 7.19
C ASP A 11 51.14 11.79 8.20
N GLU A 12 52.35 12.26 7.92
CA GLU A 12 53.55 11.97 8.72
C GLU A 12 53.53 12.60 10.13
N LYS A 13 52.54 13.44 10.48
CA LYS A 13 52.50 14.14 11.78
C LYS A 13 51.55 13.55 12.81
N LYS A 14 50.72 12.57 12.45
CA LYS A 14 49.88 11.84 13.40
C LYS A 14 49.83 10.38 12.99
N GLY A 15 50.35 9.48 13.84
CA GLY A 15 50.39 8.02 13.63
C GLY A 15 49.02 7.32 13.59
N SER A 16 48.02 7.93 12.97
CA SER A 16 46.69 7.39 12.73
C SER A 16 46.44 7.33 11.23
N ASN A 17 46.25 6.12 10.71
CA ASN A 17 45.80 5.83 9.35
C ASN A 17 44.42 6.48 9.08
N ILE A 18 44.37 7.69 8.53
CA ILE A 18 43.10 8.28 8.06
C ILE A 18 42.85 7.79 6.64
N GLN A 19 42.21 6.62 6.51
CA GLN A 19 41.64 6.20 5.24
C GLN A 19 40.44 7.12 4.93
N ARG A 20 40.54 7.96 3.90
CA ARG A 20 39.35 8.59 3.31
C ARG A 20 38.55 7.51 2.60
N ILE A 21 37.50 7.05 3.27
CA ILE A 21 36.53 6.10 2.72
C ILE A 21 35.60 6.89 1.79
N CYS A 22 35.59 6.53 0.50
CA CYS A 22 34.65 7.06 -0.49
C CYS A 22 33.20 6.82 -0.01
N SER A 23 32.28 7.78 -0.25
CA SER A 23 30.86 7.68 0.14
C SER A 23 30.19 6.39 -0.36
N SER A 24 30.58 5.88 -1.53
CA SER A 24 30.12 4.60 -2.07
C SER A 24 30.64 3.38 -1.29
N CYS A 25 31.80 3.49 -0.65
CA CYS A 25 32.36 2.45 0.23
C CYS A 25 31.77 2.51 1.65
N ASN A 26 31.34 3.69 2.10
CA ASN A 26 30.63 3.82 3.38
C ASN A 26 29.26 3.12 3.34
N PHE A 27 28.62 3.11 2.16
CA PHE A 27 27.36 2.36 1.93
C PHE A 27 27.55 0.83 2.03
N SER A 28 28.74 0.31 1.72
CA SER A 28 29.02 -1.13 1.81
C SER A 28 29.28 -1.63 3.23
N LYS A 29 29.57 -0.73 4.19
CA LYS A 29 29.84 -1.10 5.59
C LYS A 29 28.58 -1.15 6.46
N GLU A 30 27.47 -0.55 6.05
CA GLU A 30 26.19 -0.66 6.76
C GLU A 30 25.44 -1.98 6.47
N HIS A 31 25.94 -2.83 5.57
CA HIS A 31 25.43 -4.18 5.35
C HIS A 31 26.05 -5.21 6.31
N SER A 32 26.08 -4.91 7.61
CA SER A 32 25.91 -5.99 8.58
C SER A 32 24.45 -6.43 8.47
N MET A 33 24.22 -7.63 7.95
CA MET A 33 22.93 -8.30 7.89
C MET A 33 22.19 -8.08 9.23
N THR A 34 21.19 -7.21 9.24
CA THR A 34 20.53 -6.83 10.50
C THR A 34 19.77 -8.03 11.04
N LEU A 35 19.61 -8.14 12.36
CA LEU A 35 18.78 -9.18 12.99
C LEU A 35 17.37 -9.24 12.37
N LEU A 36 16.85 -8.09 11.92
CA LEU A 36 15.63 -7.96 11.13
C LEU A 36 15.72 -8.73 9.79
N THR A 37 16.81 -8.57 9.04
CA THR A 37 17.02 -9.30 7.77
C THR A 37 17.13 -10.82 7.99
N MET A 38 17.59 -11.28 9.16
CA MET A 38 17.62 -12.70 9.52
C MET A 38 16.26 -13.27 9.93
N LEU A 39 15.42 -12.47 10.60
CA LEU A 39 14.02 -12.83 10.92
C LEU A 39 13.13 -12.83 9.66
N GLU A 40 13.44 -11.99 8.67
CA GLU A 40 12.71 -11.88 7.40
C GLU A 40 12.82 -13.12 6.49
N ILE A 41 13.81 -13.99 6.73
CA ILE A 41 14.08 -15.21 5.97
C ILE A 41 13.27 -16.41 6.49
N ASP A 42 12.68 -16.30 7.69
CA ASP A 42 11.90 -17.37 8.28
C ASP A 42 10.66 -17.67 7.44
N GLY A 43 10.28 -18.95 7.36
CA GLY A 43 9.31 -19.50 6.40
C GLY A 43 7.86 -19.08 6.60
N GLY A 44 7.59 -18.10 7.46
CA GLY A 44 6.25 -17.66 7.84
C GLY A 44 5.64 -16.58 6.94
N MET A 45 4.37 -16.27 7.23
CA MET A 45 3.64 -15.21 6.58
C MET A 45 4.35 -13.87 6.71
N LEU A 46 4.48 -13.14 5.59
CA LEU A 46 5.09 -11.81 5.61
C LEU A 46 4.23 -10.83 6.43
N GLN A 47 4.92 -10.06 7.25
CA GLN A 47 4.37 -9.00 8.11
C GLN A 47 4.50 -7.62 7.46
N ASP A 48 3.84 -6.63 8.06
CA ASP A 48 3.87 -5.21 7.68
C ASP A 48 5.28 -4.66 7.40
N ALA A 49 6.28 -4.99 8.24
CA ALA A 49 7.66 -4.58 8.04
C ALA A 49 8.23 -5.02 6.68
N HIS A 50 7.88 -6.23 6.22
CA HIS A 50 8.32 -6.77 4.93
C HIS A 50 7.69 -6.02 3.76
N LEU A 51 6.37 -5.78 3.83
CA LEU A 51 5.63 -5.05 2.81
C LEU A 51 6.09 -3.58 2.75
N ASN A 52 6.35 -2.96 3.90
CA ASN A 52 6.91 -1.61 3.97
C ASN A 52 8.30 -1.54 3.34
N ARG A 53 9.16 -2.54 3.57
CA ARG A 53 10.47 -2.64 2.92
C ARG A 53 10.33 -2.77 1.40
N ALA A 54 9.41 -3.62 0.93
CA ALA A 54 9.11 -3.73 -0.50
C ALA A 54 8.62 -2.39 -1.08
N SER A 55 7.75 -1.66 -0.38
CA SER A 55 7.30 -0.31 -0.78
C SER A 55 8.46 0.65 -0.96
N LEU A 56 9.42 0.66 -0.02
CA LEU A 56 10.60 1.52 -0.10
C LEU A 56 11.50 1.15 -1.29
N MET A 57 11.69 -0.15 -1.55
CA MET A 57 12.46 -0.64 -2.71
C MET A 57 11.79 -0.24 -4.03
N LEU A 58 10.47 -0.45 -4.16
CA LEU A 58 9.71 -0.05 -5.34
C LEU A 58 9.76 1.46 -5.56
N ARG A 59 9.55 2.26 -4.52
CA ARG A 59 9.62 3.73 -4.61
C ARG A 59 10.98 4.21 -5.09
N LYS A 60 12.07 3.57 -4.62
CA LYS A 60 13.43 3.89 -5.06
C LYS A 60 13.68 3.51 -6.52
N GLN A 61 13.13 2.38 -6.98
CA GLN A 61 13.33 1.87 -8.34
C GLN A 61 12.43 2.53 -9.38
N PHE A 62 11.22 2.95 -8.98
CA PHE A 62 10.18 3.48 -9.85
C PHE A 62 9.61 4.77 -9.24
N PRO A 63 10.39 5.87 -9.24
CA PRO A 63 9.98 7.13 -8.61
C PRO A 63 8.80 7.82 -9.29
N ASP A 64 8.41 7.37 -10.49
CA ASP A 64 7.25 7.82 -11.24
C ASP A 64 5.93 7.15 -10.81
N ILE A 65 6.00 6.09 -9.99
CA ILE A 65 4.83 5.44 -9.40
C ILE A 65 4.49 6.13 -8.09
N GLY A 66 3.24 6.60 -7.98
CA GLY A 66 2.70 7.19 -6.77
C GLY A 66 2.29 6.15 -5.72
N SER A 67 1.82 6.65 -4.58
CA SER A 67 1.37 5.84 -3.44
C SER A 67 2.53 5.09 -2.74
N LEU A 68 2.40 3.80 -2.45
CA LEU A 68 3.36 3.00 -1.66
C LEU A 68 3.55 3.58 -0.25
N HIS A 69 2.46 3.93 0.41
CA HIS A 69 2.47 4.38 1.81
C HIS A 69 2.68 3.19 2.75
N THR A 70 3.04 3.50 4.00
CA THR A 70 3.14 2.50 5.06
C THR A 70 1.83 1.72 5.22
N THR A 71 1.92 0.41 5.44
CA THR A 71 0.75 -0.45 5.65
C THR A 71 0.02 -0.20 6.98
N LEU A 72 0.64 0.56 7.90
CA LEU A 72 0.07 0.92 9.21
C LEU A 72 -0.77 2.21 9.17
N TYR A 73 -1.04 2.74 7.99
CA TYR A 73 -1.56 4.10 7.85
C TYR A 73 -2.96 4.30 8.44
N VAL A 74 -3.89 3.34 8.27
CA VAL A 74 -5.24 3.43 8.88
C VAL A 74 -5.16 3.49 10.41
N GLN A 75 -4.33 2.63 11.01
CA GLN A 75 -4.14 2.60 12.46
C GLN A 75 -3.54 3.92 12.98
N ALA A 76 -2.59 4.50 12.25
CA ALA A 76 -2.02 5.80 12.59
C ALA A 76 -3.09 6.90 12.54
N LEU A 77 -3.99 6.87 11.56
CA LEU A 77 -5.07 7.85 11.43
C LEU A 77 -6.09 7.80 12.56
N GLU A 78 -6.53 6.60 12.94
CA GLU A 78 -7.43 6.41 14.08
C GLU A 78 -6.84 7.01 15.36
N SER A 79 -5.53 6.84 15.53
CA SER A 79 -4.75 7.27 16.69
C SER A 79 -4.46 8.77 16.72
N PHE A 80 -4.21 9.40 15.56
CA PHE A 80 -3.71 10.78 15.48
C PHE A 80 -4.67 11.79 14.83
N GLY A 81 -5.80 11.36 14.25
CA GLY A 81 -6.93 12.21 13.84
C GLY A 81 -6.74 13.13 12.62
N ASP A 82 -5.50 13.56 12.33
CA ASP A 82 -5.20 14.64 11.38
C ASP A 82 -4.21 14.26 10.27
N LEU A 83 -3.94 12.97 10.09
CA LEU A 83 -3.04 12.49 9.03
C LEU A 83 -3.68 12.66 7.65
N LYS A 84 -3.28 13.72 6.94
CA LYS A 84 -3.72 13.97 5.57
C LYS A 84 -3.07 12.96 4.63
N TYR A 85 -3.91 12.15 3.99
CA TYR A 85 -3.50 11.33 2.85
C TYR A 85 -3.18 12.27 1.68
N ASP A 86 -2.07 12.04 0.96
CA ASP A 86 -1.85 12.66 -0.34
C ASP A 86 -2.61 11.82 -1.36
N PRO A 87 -3.80 12.24 -1.82
CA PRO A 87 -4.62 11.42 -2.70
C PRO A 87 -3.85 11.08 -3.97
N VAL A 88 -4.12 9.90 -4.52
CA VAL A 88 -3.48 9.49 -5.76
C VAL A 88 -3.73 10.55 -6.84
N SER A 89 -2.64 11.04 -7.43
CA SER A 89 -2.75 11.86 -8.62
C SER A 89 -3.26 11.01 -9.77
N LYS A 90 -4.25 11.52 -10.50
CA LYS A 90 -4.78 10.88 -11.72
C LYS A 90 -3.71 10.80 -12.83
N ASP A 91 -2.62 11.57 -12.70
CA ASP A 91 -1.55 11.63 -13.70
C ASP A 91 -0.42 10.63 -13.48
N THR A 92 -0.54 9.77 -12.46
CA THR A 92 0.49 8.79 -12.07
C THR A 92 -0.11 7.41 -11.85
N ASP A 93 0.59 6.39 -12.32
CA ASP A 93 0.30 5.01 -11.90
C ASP A 93 0.55 4.88 -10.40
N CYS A 94 -0.26 4.07 -9.71
CA CYS A 94 -0.13 3.89 -8.27
C CYS A 94 -0.17 2.43 -7.88
N ILE A 95 0.60 2.11 -6.83
CA ILE A 95 0.64 0.80 -6.19
C ILE A 95 0.47 1.01 -4.69
N GLN A 96 -0.39 0.22 -4.05
CA GLN A 96 -0.52 0.19 -2.60
C GLN A 96 -0.68 -1.25 -2.10
N PHE A 97 0.16 -1.65 -1.14
CA PHE A 97 -0.10 -2.87 -0.37
C PHE A 97 -1.17 -2.60 0.68
N MET A 98 -2.15 -3.48 0.78
CA MET A 98 -3.26 -3.33 1.71
C MET A 98 -3.41 -4.56 2.58
N TYR A 99 -3.59 -4.33 3.88
CA TYR A 99 -3.94 -5.36 4.83
C TYR A 99 -5.46 -5.48 4.92
N THR A 100 -6.01 -6.70 4.83
CA THR A 100 -7.47 -6.88 4.82
C THR A 100 -8.10 -6.95 6.22
N GLY A 101 -7.34 -6.82 7.31
CA GLY A 101 -7.85 -7.09 8.65
C GLY A 101 -7.96 -8.58 9.00
N ARG A 102 -7.89 -9.47 8.00
CA ARG A 102 -8.12 -10.92 8.15
C ARG A 102 -6.86 -11.77 7.99
N LYS A 103 -5.70 -11.27 8.46
CA LYS A 103 -4.39 -11.91 8.23
C LYS A 103 -4.16 -12.22 6.75
N HIS A 104 -4.41 -11.24 5.88
CA HIS A 104 -4.24 -11.39 4.44
C HIS A 104 -3.78 -10.07 3.80
N TRP A 105 -2.93 -10.18 2.79
CA TRP A 105 -2.35 -9.06 2.06
C TRP A 105 -2.81 -9.08 0.61
N VAL A 106 -3.14 -7.91 0.08
CA VAL A 106 -3.48 -7.71 -1.34
C VAL A 106 -2.70 -6.53 -1.92
N THR A 107 -2.63 -6.47 -3.25
CA THR A 107 -2.10 -5.30 -3.95
C THR A 107 -3.23 -4.54 -4.63
N CYS A 108 -3.30 -3.25 -4.37
CA CYS A 108 -4.10 -2.31 -5.12
C CYS A 108 -3.23 -1.64 -6.17
N THR A 109 -3.72 -1.55 -7.41
CA THR A 109 -3.13 -0.76 -8.48
C THR A 109 -4.15 0.19 -9.08
N ILE A 110 -3.71 1.39 -9.45
CA ILE A 110 -4.51 2.35 -10.21
C ILE A 110 -3.66 2.77 -11.40
N GLU A 111 -4.15 2.51 -12.61
CA GLU A 111 -3.47 2.95 -13.83
C GLU A 111 -3.63 4.46 -14.00
N LYS A 112 -2.60 5.11 -14.54
CA LYS A 112 -2.62 6.53 -14.90
C LYS A 112 -3.82 6.84 -15.79
N GLY A 113 -4.55 7.90 -15.47
CA GLY A 113 -5.78 8.31 -16.14
C GLY A 113 -6.99 7.42 -15.79
N GLY A 114 -6.77 6.31 -15.10
CA GLY A 114 -7.80 5.46 -14.53
C GLY A 114 -8.42 6.07 -13.27
N VAL A 115 -9.68 5.73 -13.03
CA VAL A 115 -10.42 6.13 -11.81
C VAL A 115 -10.88 4.93 -10.99
N THR A 116 -10.55 3.72 -11.43
CA THR A 116 -11.04 2.46 -10.86
C THR A 116 -9.87 1.70 -10.26
N PRO A 117 -9.79 1.58 -8.93
CA PRO A 117 -8.81 0.73 -8.29
C PRO A 117 -9.00 -0.74 -8.67
N VAL A 118 -7.87 -1.41 -8.86
CA VAL A 118 -7.82 -2.83 -9.18
C VAL A 118 -7.14 -3.58 -8.03
N ILE A 119 -7.84 -4.57 -7.46
CA ILE A 119 -7.36 -5.37 -6.34
C ILE A 119 -6.92 -6.74 -6.84
N LEU A 120 -5.63 -7.02 -6.69
CA LEU A 120 -4.99 -8.28 -7.02
C LEU A 120 -4.90 -9.12 -5.73
N ASP A 121 -5.73 -10.16 -5.68
CA ASP A 121 -5.99 -10.97 -4.49
C ASP A 121 -5.71 -12.46 -4.77
N SER A 122 -4.57 -12.95 -4.27
CA SER A 122 -4.18 -14.37 -4.38
C SER A 122 -5.07 -15.33 -3.59
N TYR A 123 -6.10 -14.82 -2.90
CA TYR A 123 -7.07 -15.60 -2.15
C TYR A 123 -8.49 -15.02 -2.32
N ALA A 124 -9.02 -15.13 -3.55
CA ALA A 124 -10.22 -14.43 -4.04
C ALA A 124 -11.53 -14.71 -3.28
N ALA A 125 -11.53 -15.61 -2.29
CA ALA A 125 -12.69 -15.96 -1.48
C ALA A 125 -13.10 -14.85 -0.47
N LEU A 126 -12.22 -13.87 -0.19
CA LEU A 126 -12.45 -12.95 0.94
C LEU A 126 -13.26 -11.70 0.60
N GLY A 127 -13.29 -11.27 -0.67
CA GLY A 127 -13.94 -10.01 -1.05
C GLY A 127 -13.25 -8.78 -0.48
N THR A 128 -13.92 -7.63 -0.51
CA THR A 128 -13.48 -6.48 0.28
C THR A 128 -13.83 -6.69 1.75
N THR A 129 -12.99 -6.10 2.61
CA THR A 129 -13.25 -5.93 4.03
C THR A 129 -13.37 -4.46 4.38
N SER A 130 -13.93 -4.18 5.55
CA SER A 130 -14.04 -2.82 6.08
C SER A 130 -12.69 -2.10 6.09
N GLU A 131 -11.61 -2.81 6.43
CA GLU A 131 -10.24 -2.30 6.42
C GLU A 131 -9.78 -1.93 5.02
N THR A 132 -10.02 -2.79 4.01
CA THR A 132 -9.64 -2.45 2.62
C THR A 132 -10.45 -1.29 2.06
N GLU A 133 -11.75 -1.22 2.37
CA GLU A 133 -12.63 -0.16 1.88
C GLU A 133 -12.23 1.20 2.46
N THR A 134 -11.89 1.24 3.75
CA THR A 134 -11.33 2.44 4.40
C THR A 134 -10.01 2.85 3.77
N GLN A 135 -9.06 1.91 3.57
CA GLN A 135 -7.78 2.19 2.90
C GLN A 135 -7.98 2.75 1.49
N LEU A 136 -8.90 2.17 0.72
CA LEU A 136 -9.20 2.58 -0.65
C LEU A 136 -9.87 3.94 -0.70
N ALA A 137 -10.82 4.20 0.19
CA ALA A 137 -11.48 5.50 0.28
C ALA A 137 -10.50 6.63 0.60
N MET A 138 -9.53 6.36 1.48
CA MET A 138 -8.45 7.29 1.81
C MET A 138 -7.50 7.51 0.63
N LEU A 139 -7.11 6.42 -0.05
CA LEU A 139 -6.26 6.45 -1.24
C LEU A 139 -6.86 7.29 -2.38
N MET A 140 -8.16 7.11 -2.60
CA MET A 140 -8.89 7.70 -3.72
C MET A 140 -9.43 9.09 -3.41
N ASN A 141 -9.83 9.34 -2.16
CA ASN A 141 -10.50 10.57 -1.70
C ASN A 141 -11.56 11.09 -2.69
N CYS A 142 -12.40 10.17 -3.17
CA CYS A 142 -13.37 10.44 -4.22
C CYS A 142 -14.42 11.47 -3.77
N GLN A 143 -14.71 12.43 -4.65
CA GLN A 143 -15.78 13.41 -4.43
C GLN A 143 -17.18 12.86 -4.81
N THR A 144 -17.25 11.68 -5.42
CA THR A 144 -18.49 10.95 -5.76
C THR A 144 -18.95 10.10 -4.59
N GLU A 145 -20.27 9.89 -4.46
CA GLU A 145 -20.91 9.08 -3.39
C GLU A 145 -20.40 7.64 -3.28
N ALA A 146 -19.83 7.11 -4.37
CA ALA A 146 -19.20 5.81 -4.38
C ALA A 146 -18.09 5.74 -5.43
N PHE A 147 -17.26 4.71 -5.33
CA PHE A 147 -16.32 4.31 -6.37
C PHE A 147 -16.39 2.81 -6.62
N GLN A 148 -16.16 2.43 -7.88
CA GLN A 148 -16.13 1.03 -8.28
C GLN A 148 -14.73 0.44 -8.06
N LEU A 149 -14.71 -0.82 -7.65
CA LEU A 149 -13.53 -1.66 -7.50
C LEU A 149 -13.55 -2.79 -8.51
N THR A 150 -12.37 -3.17 -9.00
CA THR A 150 -12.21 -4.27 -9.96
C THR A 150 -11.34 -5.37 -9.38
N PHE A 151 -11.79 -6.62 -9.53
CA PHE A 151 -11.12 -7.84 -9.07
C PHE A 151 -10.91 -8.75 -10.29
N PRO A 152 -9.76 -8.63 -10.98
CA PRO A 152 -9.41 -9.54 -12.06
C PRO A 152 -9.07 -10.92 -11.49
N SER A 153 -9.14 -11.93 -12.35
CA SER A 153 -8.57 -13.22 -12.00
C SER A 153 -7.04 -13.10 -11.92
N CYS A 154 -6.45 -13.57 -10.83
CA CYS A 154 -5.01 -13.66 -10.63
C CYS A 154 -4.60 -15.06 -10.15
N ALA A 155 -3.30 -15.35 -10.18
CA ALA A 155 -2.79 -16.59 -9.61
C ALA A 155 -3.19 -16.69 -8.15
N GLN A 156 -3.75 -17.85 -7.80
CA GLN A 156 -4.17 -18.14 -6.43
C GLN A 156 -3.03 -18.85 -5.71
N GLN A 157 -2.79 -18.44 -4.47
CA GLN A 157 -1.82 -19.12 -3.62
C GLN A 157 -2.32 -20.51 -3.25
N THR A 158 -1.39 -21.46 -3.14
CA THR A 158 -1.67 -22.80 -2.62
C THR A 158 -1.41 -22.89 -1.13
N VAL A 159 -0.54 -22.03 -0.60
CA VAL A 159 -0.22 -21.91 0.82
C VAL A 159 -0.78 -20.60 1.37
N GLY A 160 -1.53 -20.67 2.49
CA GLY A 160 -2.20 -19.51 3.09
C GLY A 160 -1.26 -18.35 3.48
N ASP A 161 -0.01 -18.66 3.80
CA ASP A 161 0.98 -17.71 4.30
C ASP A 161 1.70 -16.93 3.18
N ASN A 162 1.44 -17.26 1.92
CA ASN A 162 2.14 -16.66 0.78
C ASN A 162 1.52 -15.36 0.26
N CYS A 163 0.42 -14.88 0.84
CA CYS A 163 -0.31 -13.70 0.32
C CYS A 163 0.57 -12.45 0.21
N GLY A 164 1.45 -12.23 1.19
CA GLY A 164 2.42 -11.15 1.13
C GLY A 164 3.42 -11.28 -0.04
N LEU A 165 3.88 -12.50 -0.33
CA LEU A 165 4.75 -12.76 -1.48
C LEU A 165 4.01 -12.51 -2.80
N PHE A 166 2.77 -12.96 -2.93
CA PHE A 166 1.94 -12.69 -4.11
C PHE A 166 1.62 -11.20 -4.27
N ALA A 167 1.36 -10.49 -3.18
CA ALA A 167 1.16 -9.04 -3.22
C ALA A 167 2.43 -8.35 -3.77
N ILE A 168 3.61 -8.63 -3.20
CA ILE A 168 4.88 -8.11 -3.72
C ILE A 168 5.10 -8.50 -5.17
N ALA A 169 4.73 -9.73 -5.56
CA ALA A 169 4.85 -10.21 -6.93
C ALA A 169 4.03 -9.38 -7.92
N HIS A 170 2.76 -9.14 -7.59
CA HIS A 170 1.84 -8.35 -8.39
C HIS A 170 2.27 -6.88 -8.49
N ALA A 171 2.64 -6.27 -7.37
CA ALA A 171 3.15 -4.90 -7.33
C ALA A 171 4.40 -4.75 -8.20
N THR A 172 5.36 -5.67 -8.07
CA THR A 172 6.60 -5.65 -8.84
C THR A 172 6.30 -5.84 -10.33
N HIS A 173 5.45 -6.79 -10.70
CA HIS A 173 5.05 -7.00 -12.10
C HIS A 173 4.44 -5.74 -12.72
N PHE A 174 3.49 -5.11 -12.01
CA PHE A 174 2.89 -3.85 -12.47
C PHE A 174 3.93 -2.72 -12.55
N ALA A 175 4.87 -2.67 -11.60
CA ALA A 175 5.95 -1.70 -11.59
C ALA A 175 6.87 -1.82 -12.81
N PHE A 176 7.12 -3.03 -13.32
CA PHE A 176 7.94 -3.24 -14.52
C PHE A 176 7.16 -3.10 -15.83
N THR A 177 5.89 -3.51 -15.85
CA THR A 177 5.13 -3.67 -17.11
C THR A 177 4.12 -2.57 -17.37
N ARG A 178 3.69 -1.85 -16.32
CA ARG A 178 2.58 -0.88 -16.35
C ARG A 178 1.28 -1.52 -16.88
N ARG A 179 1.08 -2.80 -16.59
CA ARG A 179 -0.05 -3.60 -17.10
C ARG A 179 -0.63 -4.49 -16.02
N ILE A 180 -1.95 -4.56 -16.01
CA ILE A 180 -2.72 -5.46 -15.19
C ILE A 180 -3.09 -6.68 -16.03
N GLU A 181 -2.36 -7.77 -15.85
CA GLU A 181 -2.62 -9.02 -16.55
C GLU A 181 -2.53 -10.22 -15.62
N PHE A 182 -3.11 -11.34 -16.07
CA PHE A 182 -2.94 -12.60 -15.37
C PHE A 182 -1.49 -13.07 -15.47
N VAL A 183 -0.83 -13.18 -14.32
CA VAL A 183 0.52 -13.73 -14.20
C VAL A 183 0.48 -15.01 -13.38
N ASN A 184 1.07 -16.07 -13.92
CA ASN A 184 1.17 -17.36 -13.24
C ASN A 184 2.50 -17.45 -12.48
N PHE A 185 2.53 -16.95 -11.25
CA PHE A 185 3.75 -16.95 -10.44
C PHE A 185 4.19 -18.37 -10.06
N ASP A 186 5.50 -18.59 -10.04
CA ASP A 186 6.12 -19.83 -9.56
C ASP A 186 6.24 -19.77 -8.02
N GLU A 187 5.14 -20.12 -7.33
CA GLU A 187 5.00 -20.02 -5.87
C GLU A 187 6.16 -20.66 -5.11
N GLU A 188 6.68 -21.80 -5.58
CA GLU A 188 7.80 -22.54 -4.98
C GLU A 188 9.09 -21.71 -4.96
N LYS A 189 9.26 -20.79 -5.91
CA LYS A 189 10.47 -19.95 -6.04
C LYS A 189 10.29 -18.54 -5.47
N LEU A 190 9.06 -18.11 -5.20
CA LEU A 190 8.76 -16.74 -4.75
C LEU A 190 9.55 -16.37 -3.49
N ARG A 191 9.60 -17.26 -2.50
CA ARG A 191 10.28 -16.97 -1.22
C ARG A 191 11.79 -16.85 -1.37
N GLN A 192 12.42 -17.79 -2.07
CA GLN A 192 13.85 -17.71 -2.33
C GLN A 192 14.21 -16.43 -3.11
N HIS A 193 13.41 -16.10 -4.13
CA HIS A 193 13.60 -14.88 -4.92
C HIS A 193 13.41 -13.60 -4.09
N TRP A 194 12.43 -13.57 -3.20
CA TRP A 194 12.22 -12.47 -2.26
C TRP A 194 13.45 -12.25 -1.37
N ASN A 195 13.98 -13.32 -0.78
CA ASN A 195 15.18 -13.26 0.06
C ASN A 195 16.38 -12.71 -0.74
N ASP A 196 16.58 -13.18 -1.97
CA ASP A 196 17.62 -12.67 -2.85
C ASP A 196 17.45 -11.18 -3.16
N CYS A 197 16.22 -10.72 -3.40
CA CYS A 197 15.91 -9.32 -3.66
C CYS A 197 16.18 -8.44 -2.43
N ILE A 198 15.81 -8.89 -1.23
CA ILE A 198 16.12 -8.19 0.02
C ILE A 198 17.63 -8.04 0.19
N LEU A 199 18.37 -9.14 0.05
CA LEU A 199 19.83 -9.17 0.23
C LEU A 199 20.54 -8.23 -0.75
N LYS A 200 20.03 -8.13 -1.98
CA LYS A 200 20.57 -7.23 -3.01
C LYS A 200 20.03 -5.80 -2.90
N GLY A 201 19.00 -5.56 -2.10
CA GLY A 201 18.31 -4.27 -1.98
C GLY A 201 17.61 -3.84 -3.27
N VAL A 202 17.25 -4.79 -4.15
CA VAL A 202 16.58 -4.52 -5.44
C VAL A 202 15.56 -5.61 -5.76
N LEU A 203 14.33 -5.20 -6.08
CA LEU A 203 13.27 -6.06 -6.59
C LEU A 203 13.45 -6.29 -8.08
N THR A 204 13.45 -7.55 -8.49
CA THR A 204 13.41 -7.95 -9.92
C THR A 204 12.11 -8.70 -10.19
N CYS A 205 11.66 -8.74 -11.46
CA CYS A 205 10.46 -9.47 -11.85
C CYS A 205 10.47 -10.89 -11.26
N LEU A 206 9.39 -11.23 -10.56
CA LEU A 206 9.35 -12.47 -9.81
C LEU A 206 9.15 -13.68 -10.72
N PRO A 207 9.61 -14.88 -10.29
CA PRO A 207 9.52 -16.11 -11.08
C PRO A 207 8.10 -16.42 -11.54
N THR A 208 7.95 -16.77 -12.82
CA THR A 208 6.66 -17.15 -13.43
C THR A 208 6.76 -18.53 -14.07
N LYS A 209 5.69 -19.33 -13.96
CA LYS A 209 5.54 -20.57 -14.72
C LYS A 209 4.92 -20.27 -16.09
N HIS A 210 5.39 -20.93 -17.13
CA HIS A 210 4.68 -20.95 -18.42
C HIS A 210 3.34 -21.65 -18.23
N GLY A 211 2.25 -20.97 -18.61
CA GLY A 211 0.91 -21.49 -18.43
C GLY A 211 -0.08 -20.81 -19.35
N LYS A 212 -1.16 -21.53 -19.69
CA LYS A 212 -2.26 -20.95 -20.47
C LYS A 212 -2.93 -19.86 -19.65
N LYS A 213 -3.20 -18.71 -20.29
CA LYS A 213 -4.05 -17.67 -19.71
C LYS A 213 -5.41 -18.30 -19.39
N LYS A 214 -5.82 -18.26 -18.13
CA LYS A 214 -7.21 -18.60 -17.78
C LYS A 214 -8.10 -17.45 -18.27
N ALA A 215 -9.31 -17.78 -18.71
CA ALA A 215 -10.32 -16.76 -18.99
C ALA A 215 -10.54 -15.95 -17.71
N SER A 216 -10.34 -14.64 -17.80
CA SER A 216 -10.47 -13.72 -16.67
C SER A 216 -11.96 -13.52 -16.37
N LYS A 217 -12.44 -14.10 -15.26
CA LYS A 217 -13.71 -13.67 -14.66
C LYS A 217 -13.43 -12.37 -13.90
N LEU A 218 -13.87 -11.25 -14.45
CA LEU A 218 -13.78 -9.95 -13.79
C LEU A 218 -14.94 -9.82 -12.80
N ARG A 219 -14.64 -9.51 -11.54
CA ARG A 219 -15.65 -9.14 -10.55
C ARG A 219 -15.54 -7.65 -10.26
N HIS A 220 -16.69 -7.00 -10.06
CA HIS A 220 -16.75 -5.62 -9.59
C HIS A 220 -17.38 -5.57 -8.20
N SER A 221 -16.98 -4.58 -7.41
CA SER A 221 -17.64 -4.19 -6.17
C SER A 221 -17.82 -2.68 -6.16
N LEU A 222 -18.77 -2.18 -5.38
CA LEU A 222 -18.98 -0.75 -5.18
C LEU A 222 -18.72 -0.42 -3.71
N THR A 223 -17.94 0.63 -3.45
CA THR A 223 -17.71 1.14 -2.11
C THR A 223 -18.32 2.53 -2.00
N SER A 224 -19.33 2.66 -1.14
CA SER A 224 -19.96 3.95 -0.83
C SER A 224 -19.12 4.73 0.18
N VAL A 225 -19.05 6.04 -0.02
CA VAL A 225 -18.33 6.99 0.83
C VAL A 225 -19.24 8.13 1.22
N TYR A 226 -19.06 8.60 2.45
CA TYR A 226 -19.96 9.56 3.08
C TYR A 226 -19.16 10.64 3.80
N CYS A 227 -19.88 11.62 4.33
CA CYS A 227 -19.36 12.72 5.10
C CYS A 227 -18.37 13.57 4.29
N THR A 228 -17.89 14.65 4.88
CA THR A 228 -16.81 15.48 4.32
C THR A 228 -15.47 14.75 4.35
N CYS A 229 -15.34 13.67 5.12
CA CYS A 229 -14.14 12.84 5.14
C CYS A 229 -14.04 11.88 3.95
N ARG A 230 -15.13 11.66 3.20
CA ARG A 230 -15.20 10.71 2.07
C ARG A 230 -14.79 9.28 2.46
N LEU A 231 -15.18 8.83 3.66
CA LEU A 231 -14.91 7.47 4.16
C LEU A 231 -16.19 6.62 4.22
N PRO A 232 -16.07 5.28 4.28
CA PRO A 232 -17.23 4.41 4.40
C PRO A 232 -17.92 4.55 5.76
N GLN A 233 -19.18 4.10 5.85
CA GLN A 233 -19.98 4.14 7.08
C GLN A 233 -19.27 3.47 8.27
N HIS A 234 -18.66 2.31 8.06
CA HIS A 234 -18.01 1.53 9.11
C HIS A 234 -16.68 2.10 9.60
N TYR A 235 -16.24 3.26 9.09
CA TYR A 235 -14.94 3.85 9.45
C TYR A 235 -14.77 4.09 10.96
N ASP A 236 -15.77 4.64 11.66
CA ASP A 236 -15.69 4.90 13.10
C ASP A 236 -16.72 4.10 13.92
N SER A 237 -17.25 3.01 13.32
CA SER A 237 -18.16 2.03 13.95
C SER A 237 -19.44 2.61 14.57
N SER A 238 -19.76 3.86 14.31
CA SER A 238 -20.86 4.59 14.94
C SER A 238 -22.02 4.80 13.96
N LYS A 239 -23.22 5.04 14.51
CA LYS A 239 -24.38 5.41 13.68
C LYS A 239 -24.13 6.82 13.14
N MET A 240 -24.22 6.97 11.82
CA MET A 240 -24.11 8.27 11.15
C MET A 240 -25.37 9.11 11.33
N TYR A 241 -25.22 10.43 11.22
CA TYR A 241 -26.33 11.38 11.25
C TYR A 241 -26.60 11.95 9.87
N GLY A 242 -27.86 11.88 9.42
CA GLY A 242 -28.30 12.52 8.18
C GLY A 242 -28.63 13.98 8.43
N CYS A 243 -28.19 14.87 7.53
CA CYS A 243 -28.60 16.27 7.58
C CYS A 243 -29.96 16.45 6.90
N GLU A 244 -30.92 17.08 7.57
CA GLU A 244 -32.27 17.31 7.00
C GLU A 244 -32.30 18.26 5.79
N GLU A 245 -31.27 19.09 5.61
CA GLU A 245 -31.25 20.11 4.55
C GLU A 245 -30.57 19.61 3.27
N CYS A 246 -29.45 18.88 3.40
CA CYS A 246 -28.69 18.39 2.24
C CYS A 246 -28.76 16.87 2.04
N SER A 247 -29.41 16.14 2.94
CA SER A 247 -29.53 14.67 2.93
C SER A 247 -28.19 13.92 3.00
N GLU A 248 -27.08 14.61 3.29
CA GLU A 248 -25.77 13.99 3.46
C GLU A 248 -25.62 13.34 4.83
N TRP A 249 -24.83 12.26 4.87
CA TRP A 249 -24.57 11.50 6.09
C TRP A 249 -23.21 11.83 6.68
N TYR A 250 -23.16 12.08 7.98
CA TYR A 250 -21.97 12.52 8.68
C TYR A 250 -21.53 11.54 9.77
N HIS A 251 -20.23 11.25 9.79
CA HIS A 251 -19.61 10.51 10.88
C HIS A 251 -19.60 11.35 12.16
N PRO A 252 -20.10 10.84 13.29
CA PRO A 252 -20.16 11.54 14.57
C PRO A 252 -18.85 12.22 14.96
N ARG A 253 -17.72 11.51 14.82
CA ARG A 253 -16.38 12.03 15.15
C ARG A 253 -15.98 13.21 14.28
N ARG A 254 -16.50 13.31 13.05
CA ARG A 254 -16.17 14.39 12.09
C ARG A 254 -17.01 15.65 12.30
N VAL A 255 -18.12 15.53 13.02
CA VAL A 255 -19.01 16.65 13.35
C VAL A 255 -19.08 16.92 14.85
N ASN A 256 -18.09 16.41 15.61
CA ASN A 256 -17.95 16.57 17.06
C ASN A 256 -19.19 16.19 17.87
N LEU A 257 -19.97 15.22 17.38
CA LEU A 257 -21.12 14.67 18.10
C LEU A 257 -20.68 13.40 18.82
N LEU A 258 -20.60 13.47 20.15
CA LEU A 258 -20.34 12.31 21.01
C LEU A 258 -21.61 11.52 21.30
N GLU A 259 -22.77 12.19 21.26
CA GLU A 259 -24.09 11.61 21.49
C GLU A 259 -25.04 12.03 20.36
N PRO A 260 -26.12 11.25 20.12
CA PRO A 260 -27.15 11.64 19.18
C PRO A 260 -27.76 12.98 19.55
N PRO A 261 -27.96 13.91 18.60
CA PRO A 261 -28.61 15.17 18.88
C PRO A 261 -30.06 14.95 19.32
N GLU A 262 -30.55 15.78 20.24
CA GLU A 262 -31.98 15.83 20.59
C GLU A 262 -32.76 16.50 19.44
N GLY A 263 -33.19 15.69 18.47
CA GLY A 263 -33.96 16.12 17.30
C GLY A 263 -33.19 16.05 15.99
N ASP A 264 -33.67 16.81 15.01
CA ASP A 264 -33.15 16.80 13.64
C ASP A 264 -31.73 17.36 13.56
N TYR A 265 -30.85 16.66 12.84
CA TYR A 265 -29.48 17.11 12.63
C TYR A 265 -29.37 18.03 11.40
N ILE A 266 -28.71 19.17 11.57
CA ILE A 266 -28.34 20.09 10.48
C ILE A 266 -26.83 20.28 10.51
N CYS A 267 -26.15 20.02 9.39
CA CYS A 267 -24.70 20.15 9.32
C CYS A 267 -24.25 21.62 9.34
N GLU A 268 -22.99 21.86 9.68
CA GLU A 268 -22.41 23.21 9.81
C GLU A 268 -22.54 24.04 8.51
N SER A 269 -22.38 23.39 7.35
CA SER A 269 -22.54 24.06 6.06
C SER A 269 -23.97 24.56 5.83
N CYS A 270 -24.96 23.78 6.25
CA CYS A 270 -26.37 24.12 6.09
C CYS A 270 -26.85 25.11 7.16
N SER A 271 -26.32 25.04 8.38
CA SER A 271 -26.66 25.98 9.45
C SER A 271 -26.07 27.38 9.19
N GLY A 272 -24.87 27.46 8.61
CA GLY A 272 -24.23 28.73 8.22
C GLY A 272 -24.94 29.46 7.08
N ASN A 273 -25.60 28.74 6.17
CA ASN A 273 -26.37 29.33 5.06
C ASN A 273 -27.69 29.99 5.49
N LYS A 274 -28.10 29.88 6.77
CA LYS A 274 -29.32 30.51 7.30
C LYS A 274 -29.11 31.93 7.85
N GLN A 275 -27.89 32.48 7.78
CA GLN A 275 -27.55 33.84 8.28
C GLN A 275 -27.29 34.87 7.16
N GLY A 276 -27.70 34.60 5.92
CA GLY A 276 -27.55 35.50 4.77
C GLY A 276 -28.87 36.03 4.24
#